data_AF-A0A970TQE9-F1
#
_entry.id   AF-A0A970TQE9-F1
#
_cell.length_a   1.000
_cell.length_b   1.000
_cell.length_c   1.000
_cell.angle_alpha   90.00
_cell.angle_beta   90.00
_cell.angle_gamma   90.00
#
_symmetry.space_group_name_H-M   'P 1'
#
loop_
_entity.id
_entity.type
_entity.pdbx_description
1 polymer ?
#
loop_
_entity_poly.entity_id
_entity_poly.type
_entity_poly.pdbx_seq_one_letter_code
_entity_poly.pdbx_strand_id
1 'polypeptide(L)'
;MVEELIGLDDTVFGSQAWKDIENLEYSLGSEALLDQILQKDEWSNVEMLWVIKCMVYYYGKKDKPLKGIPVDRMFLNMVDILRCLYLLLDYANPELDSNMRKYLSVKLGDATWGLNSRTRSYLYKLLEKQQ
;
A
#
# COMPACT_ATOMS: atom_id res chain seq x y z
N MET A 1 -24.25 21.11 -19.01
CA MET A 1 -24.01 22.35 -18.22
C MET A 1 -23.99 22.11 -16.70
N VAL A 2 -23.30 21.06 -16.26
CA VAL A 2 -22.69 20.96 -14.92
C VAL A 2 -21.33 20.26 -15.14
N GLU A 3 -20.55 20.76 -16.11
CA GLU A 3 -19.33 20.07 -16.59
C GLU A 3 -18.05 20.90 -16.38
N GLU A 4 -18.13 22.07 -15.73
CA GLU A 4 -16.97 22.98 -15.60
C GLU A 4 -16.83 23.61 -14.20
N LEU A 5 -17.19 22.88 -13.14
CA LEU A 5 -16.95 23.35 -11.78
C LEU A 5 -16.17 22.32 -10.96
N ILE A 6 -14.90 22.69 -10.73
CA ILE A 6 -13.90 22.19 -9.78
C ILE A 6 -12.83 21.31 -10.44
N GLY A 7 -11.73 21.97 -10.81
CA GLY A 7 -10.49 21.34 -11.28
C GLY A 7 -9.82 20.51 -10.19
N LEU A 8 -10.26 19.27 -10.07
CA LEU A 8 -9.40 18.19 -9.63
C LEU A 8 -8.75 17.64 -10.90
N ASP A 9 -7.44 17.79 -11.00
CA ASP A 9 -6.63 17.04 -11.95
C ASP A 9 -7.07 15.56 -11.94
N ASP A 10 -6.97 14.87 -13.07
CA ASP A 10 -7.42 13.49 -13.29
C ASP A 10 -6.72 12.50 -12.32
N THR A 11 -7.14 12.50 -11.05
CA THR A 11 -6.50 11.73 -9.99
C THR A 11 -7.04 10.31 -9.97
N VAL A 12 -6.20 9.36 -9.57
CA VAL A 12 -6.64 7.97 -9.38
C VAL A 12 -7.80 7.90 -8.37
N PHE A 13 -7.85 8.78 -7.37
CA PHE A 13 -8.94 8.86 -6.40
C PHE A 13 -10.25 9.28 -7.09
N GLY A 14 -11.28 8.44 -7.00
CA GLY A 14 -12.59 8.68 -7.62
C GLY A 14 -12.75 8.10 -9.03
N SER A 15 -11.65 7.62 -9.64
CA SER A 15 -11.69 6.84 -10.89
C SER A 15 -12.50 5.54 -10.72
N GLN A 16 -12.97 4.98 -11.84
CA GLN A 16 -13.70 3.70 -11.81
C GLN A 16 -12.81 2.57 -11.24
N ALA A 17 -11.54 2.51 -11.64
CA ALA A 17 -10.60 1.52 -11.13
C ALA A 17 -10.41 1.62 -9.61
N TRP A 18 -10.44 2.83 -9.05
CA TRP A 18 -10.40 3.02 -7.59
C TRP A 18 -11.69 2.54 -6.90
N LYS A 19 -12.86 2.80 -7.48
CA LYS A 19 -14.12 2.27 -6.95
C LYS A 19 -14.15 0.75 -7.00
N ASP A 20 -13.60 0.16 -8.05
CA ASP A 20 -13.54 -1.29 -8.21
C ASP A 20 -12.67 -1.94 -7.14
N ILE A 21 -11.51 -1.35 -6.82
CA ILE A 21 -10.64 -1.88 -5.74
C ILE A 21 -11.28 -1.72 -4.37
N GLU A 22 -12.02 -0.64 -4.12
CA GLU A 22 -12.76 -0.44 -2.86
C GLU A 22 -13.92 -1.44 -2.70
N ASN A 23 -14.65 -1.72 -3.79
CA ASN A 23 -15.69 -2.75 -3.78
C ASN A 23 -15.09 -4.15 -3.54
N LEU A 24 -13.93 -4.42 -4.14
CA LEU A 24 -13.20 -5.66 -3.92
C LEU A 24 -12.75 -5.79 -2.47
N GLU A 25 -12.18 -4.72 -1.89
CA GLU A 25 -11.83 -4.64 -0.46
C GLU A 25 -13.04 -4.92 0.43
N TYR A 26 -14.19 -4.29 0.15
CA TYR A 26 -15.42 -4.50 0.92
C TYR A 26 -15.88 -5.96 0.91
N SER A 27 -15.71 -6.64 -0.23
CA SER A 27 -16.14 -8.04 -0.39
C SER A 27 -15.18 -9.07 0.23
N LEU A 28 -13.86 -8.86 0.13
CA LEU A 28 -12.83 -9.82 0.54
C LEU A 28 -12.21 -9.50 1.92
N GLY A 29 -12.26 -8.24 2.34
CA GLY A 29 -11.49 -7.72 3.46
C GLY A 29 -10.07 -7.28 3.06
N SER A 30 -9.56 -6.26 3.74
CA SER A 30 -8.28 -5.61 3.41
C SER A 30 -7.07 -6.55 3.48
N GLU A 31 -7.05 -7.50 4.43
CA GLU A 31 -5.92 -8.45 4.55
C GLU A 31 -5.86 -9.42 3.36
N ALA A 32 -7.01 -9.97 2.94
CA ALA A 32 -7.08 -10.90 1.83
C ALA A 32 -6.77 -10.23 0.49
N LEU A 33 -7.25 -8.99 0.29
CA LEU A 33 -6.92 -8.19 -0.89
C LEU A 33 -5.43 -7.85 -0.94
N LEU A 34 -4.84 -7.47 0.20
CA LEU A 34 -3.40 -7.21 0.27
C LEU A 34 -2.59 -8.46 -0.12
N ASP A 35 -2.94 -9.63 0.44
CA ASP A 35 -2.26 -10.88 0.11
C ASP A 35 -2.39 -11.24 -1.39
N GLN A 36 -3.54 -10.95 -2.02
CA GLN A 36 -3.71 -11.14 -3.47
C GLN A 36 -2.82 -10.20 -4.30
N ILE A 37 -2.73 -8.92 -3.93
CA ILE A 37 -1.88 -7.95 -4.66
C ILE A 37 -0.41 -8.35 -4.52
N LEU A 38 0.03 -8.76 -3.34
CA LEU A 38 1.41 -9.18 -3.08
C LEU A 38 1.86 -10.41 -3.89
N GLN A 39 0.92 -11.20 -4.40
CA GLN A 39 1.22 -12.36 -5.27
C GLN A 39 1.43 -11.99 -6.74
N LYS A 40 1.15 -10.75 -7.14
CA LYS A 40 1.31 -10.29 -8.53
C LYS A 40 2.75 -9.86 -8.80
N ASP A 41 3.24 -10.18 -10.00
CA ASP A 41 4.56 -9.74 -10.48
C ASP A 41 4.62 -8.24 -10.78
N GLU A 42 3.49 -7.62 -11.13
CA GLU A 42 3.36 -6.19 -11.45
C GLU A 42 2.03 -5.67 -10.94
N TRP A 43 2.03 -4.47 -10.35
CA TRP A 43 0.83 -3.81 -9.84
C TRP A 43 0.46 -2.64 -10.74
N SER A 44 -0.84 -2.36 -10.82
CA SER A 44 -1.36 -1.12 -11.39
C SER A 44 -1.13 0.06 -10.44
N ASN A 45 -1.19 1.28 -10.99
CA ASN A 45 -1.09 2.51 -10.18
C ASN A 45 -2.15 2.57 -9.07
N VAL A 46 -3.37 2.06 -9.36
CA VAL A 46 -4.48 1.99 -8.39
C VAL A 46 -4.13 1.07 -7.23
N GLU A 47 -3.57 -0.11 -7.51
CA GLU A 47 -3.16 -1.06 -6.49
C GLU A 47 -2.01 -0.51 -5.64
N MET A 48 -1.02 0.15 -6.26
CA MET A 48 0.06 0.79 -5.50
C MET A 48 -0.46 1.85 -4.54
N LEU A 49 -1.35 2.73 -5.01
CA LEU A 49 -1.95 3.77 -4.17
C LEU A 49 -2.83 3.18 -3.07
N TRP A 50 -3.56 2.10 -3.37
CA TRP A 50 -4.35 1.39 -2.37
C TRP A 50 -3.45 0.74 -1.30
N VAL A 51 -2.36 0.08 -1.69
CA VAL A 51 -1.39 -0.49 -0.73
C VAL A 51 -0.75 0.61 0.13
N ILE A 52 -0.43 1.77 -0.45
CA ILE A 52 0.05 2.94 0.31
C ILE A 52 -0.99 3.40 1.33
N LYS A 53 -2.27 3.54 0.93
CA LYS A 53 -3.39 3.86 1.85
C LYS A 53 -3.44 2.87 3.03
N CYS A 54 -3.34 1.56 2.75
CA CYS A 54 -3.30 0.54 3.80
C CYS A 54 -2.11 0.70 4.74
N MET A 55 -0.90 0.93 4.20
CA MET A 55 0.30 1.12 5.01
C MET A 55 0.19 2.35 5.91
N VAL A 56 -0.32 3.47 5.40
CA VAL A 56 -0.55 4.68 6.21
C VAL A 56 -1.53 4.40 7.36
N TYR A 57 -2.63 3.69 7.07
CA TYR A 57 -3.61 3.31 8.09
C TYR A 57 -3.00 2.40 9.16
N TYR A 58 -2.35 1.31 8.75
CA TYR A 58 -1.83 0.32 9.69
C TYR A 58 -0.64 0.86 10.48
N TYR A 59 0.33 1.54 9.85
CA TYR A 59 1.46 2.13 10.59
C TYR A 59 1.03 3.31 11.48
N GLY A 60 -0.04 4.03 11.11
CA GLY A 60 -0.64 5.05 11.97
C GLY A 60 -1.36 4.45 13.19
N LYS A 61 -1.89 3.23 13.07
CA LYS A 61 -2.51 2.51 14.17
C LYS A 61 -1.43 1.90 15.05
N LYS A 62 -1.29 2.39 16.29
CA LYS A 62 -0.32 1.87 17.28
C LYS A 62 -0.70 0.47 17.83
N ASP A 63 -1.07 -0.45 16.94
CA ASP A 63 -1.47 -1.81 17.29
C ASP A 63 -0.30 -2.58 17.90
N LYS A 64 -0.60 -3.44 18.89
CA LYS A 64 0.40 -4.22 19.64
C LYS A 64 1.42 -4.99 18.77
N PRO A 65 1.06 -5.61 17.62
CA PRO A 65 2.02 -6.34 16.78
C PRO A 65 3.10 -5.44 16.18
N LEU A 66 2.76 -4.20 15.83
CA LEU A 66 3.71 -3.26 15.22
C LEU A 66 4.77 -2.77 16.22
N LYS A 67 4.50 -2.85 17.53
CA LYS A 67 5.50 -2.57 18.56
C LYS A 67 6.65 -3.59 18.57
N GLY A 68 6.45 -4.77 17.99
CA GLY A 68 7.48 -5.79 17.84
C GLY A 68 8.38 -5.59 16.62
N ILE A 69 8.08 -4.62 15.75
CA ILE A 69 8.91 -4.34 14.57
C ILE A 69 10.19 -3.63 15.02
N PRO A 70 11.38 -4.11 14.60
CA PRO A 70 12.63 -3.39 14.84
C PRO A 70 12.55 -1.96 14.29
N VAL A 71 13.00 -0.99 15.08
CA VAL A 71 12.91 0.44 14.74
C VAL A 71 13.52 0.73 13.37
N ASP A 72 14.70 0.17 13.08
CA ASP A 72 15.38 0.32 11.79
C ASP A 72 14.54 -0.21 10.62
N ARG A 73 13.85 -1.35 10.81
CA ARG A 73 12.95 -1.90 9.79
C ARG A 73 11.74 -1.00 9.57
N MET A 74 11.19 -0.44 10.63
CA MET A 74 10.06 0.49 10.51
C MET A 74 10.48 1.78 9.78
N PHE A 75 11.67 2.32 10.06
CA PHE A 75 12.22 3.46 9.32
C PHE A 75 12.41 3.15 7.84
N LEU A 76 12.97 1.98 7.49
CA LEU A 76 13.13 1.57 6.09
C LEU A 76 11.79 1.47 5.36
N ASN A 77 10.79 0.83 5.98
CA ASN A 77 9.45 0.73 5.41
C ASN A 77 8.86 2.14 5.15
N MET A 78 9.01 3.07 6.09
CA MET A 78 8.54 4.46 5.94
C MET A 78 9.26 5.21 4.81
N VAL A 79 10.58 5.03 4.68
CA VAL A 79 11.35 5.63 3.58
C VAL A 79 10.90 5.07 2.23
N ASP A 80 10.64 3.77 2.14
CA ASP A 80 10.16 3.15 0.90
C ASP A 80 8.74 3.62 0.55
N ILE A 81 7.85 3.78 1.54
CA ILE A 81 6.52 4.39 1.34
C ILE A 81 6.64 5.80 0.78
N LEU A 82 7.43 6.66 1.42
CA LEU A 82 7.60 8.05 0.99
C LEU A 82 8.23 8.15 -0.40
N ARG A 83 9.19 7.28 -0.72
CA ARG A 83 9.80 7.20 -2.06
C ARG A 83 8.78 6.83 -3.12
N CYS A 84 7.95 5.81 -2.86
CA CYS A 84 6.94 5.39 -3.82
C CYS A 84 5.84 6.44 -3.99
N LEU A 85 5.43 7.09 -2.89
CA LEU A 85 4.48 8.19 -2.92
C LEU A 85 5.04 9.38 -3.72
N TYR A 86 6.31 9.74 -3.52
CA TYR A 86 6.97 10.80 -4.28
C TYR A 86 6.97 10.49 -5.78
N LEU A 87 7.36 9.27 -6.18
CA LEU A 87 7.37 8.86 -7.58
C LEU A 87 5.96 8.80 -8.20
N LEU A 88 4.93 8.48 -7.42
CA LEU A 88 3.54 8.51 -7.88
C LEU A 88 2.97 9.94 -7.99
N LEU A 89 3.32 10.84 -7.06
CA LEU A 89 2.84 12.22 -7.05
C LEU A 89 3.57 13.13 -8.03
N ASP A 90 4.87 12.91 -8.25
CA ASP A 90 5.67 13.64 -9.25
C ASP A 90 5.16 13.37 -10.68
N TYR A 91 4.46 12.24 -10.86
CA TYR A 91 3.83 11.84 -12.10
C TYR A 91 2.36 12.29 -12.13
N ALA A 92 2.14 13.60 -12.31
CA ALA A 92 0.83 14.12 -12.71
C ALA A 92 0.54 13.69 -14.17
N ASN A 93 -0.02 12.49 -14.35
CA ASN A 93 -0.57 11.96 -15.61
C ASN A 93 0.44 11.90 -16.78
N PRO A 94 1.23 10.82 -16.93
CA PRO A 94 0.70 9.59 -17.57
C PRO A 94 0.84 8.27 -16.74
N GLU A 95 0.41 7.12 -17.28
CA GLU A 95 0.65 5.81 -16.66
C GLU A 95 2.15 5.57 -16.43
N LEU A 96 2.51 5.04 -15.26
CA LEU A 96 3.87 4.60 -15.01
C LEU A 96 4.20 3.45 -15.95
N ASP A 97 5.40 3.46 -16.54
CA ASP A 97 5.83 2.37 -17.40
C ASP A 97 6.00 1.07 -16.60
N SER A 98 5.92 -0.08 -17.29
CA SER A 98 5.97 -1.41 -16.64
C SER A 98 7.23 -1.63 -15.80
N ASN A 99 8.39 -1.07 -16.19
CA ASN A 99 9.62 -1.25 -15.41
C ASN A 99 9.54 -0.47 -14.10
N MET A 100 9.06 0.77 -14.15
CA MET A 100 8.83 1.57 -12.95
C MET A 100 7.80 0.89 -12.04
N ARG A 101 6.71 0.38 -12.61
CA ARG A 101 5.68 -0.33 -11.83
C ARG A 101 6.22 -1.56 -11.13
N LYS A 102 7.00 -2.41 -11.83
CA LYS A 102 7.65 -3.57 -11.22
C LYS A 102 8.60 -3.17 -10.10
N TYR A 103 9.42 -2.14 -10.30
CA TYR A 103 10.31 -1.64 -9.27
C TYR A 103 9.53 -1.19 -8.02
N LEU A 104 8.45 -0.42 -8.22
CA LEU A 104 7.59 0.03 -7.12
C LEU A 104 6.86 -1.12 -6.43
N SER A 105 6.34 -2.10 -7.17
CA SER A 105 5.70 -3.30 -6.59
C SER A 105 6.64 -4.05 -5.66
N VAL A 106 7.91 -4.23 -6.05
CA VAL A 106 8.91 -4.88 -5.19
C VAL A 106 9.17 -4.06 -3.92
N LYS A 107 9.37 -2.74 -4.06
CA LYS A 107 9.65 -1.86 -2.90
C LYS A 107 8.47 -1.76 -1.94
N LEU A 108 7.27 -1.58 -2.46
CA LEU A 108 6.05 -1.56 -1.66
C LEU A 108 5.79 -2.91 -1.00
N GLY A 109 6.01 -4.02 -1.73
CA GLY A 109 5.91 -5.37 -1.20
C GLY A 109 6.79 -5.59 0.03
N ASP A 110 8.06 -5.19 -0.06
CA ASP A 110 9.00 -5.24 1.07
C ASP A 110 8.58 -4.33 2.24
N ALA A 111 8.04 -3.16 1.93
CA ALA A 111 7.54 -2.20 2.90
C ALA A 111 6.28 -2.69 3.63
N THR A 112 5.54 -3.67 3.09
CA THR A 112 4.37 -4.30 3.77
C THR A 112 4.75 -5.25 4.91
N TRP A 113 6.04 -5.39 5.22
CA TRP A 113 6.51 -6.27 6.29
C TRP A 113 5.90 -5.89 7.65
N GLY A 114 5.24 -6.87 8.27
CA GLY A 114 4.48 -6.72 9.51
C GLY A 114 2.97 -6.51 9.32
N LEU A 115 2.52 -6.31 8.07
CA LEU A 115 1.11 -6.13 7.73
C LEU A 115 0.50 -7.38 7.10
N ASN A 116 1.22 -7.99 6.16
CA ASN A 116 0.75 -9.20 5.49
C ASN A 116 0.68 -10.41 6.45
N SER A 117 -0.19 -11.36 6.13
CA SER A 117 -0.56 -12.48 7.00
C SER A 117 0.66 -13.29 7.49
N ARG A 118 1.62 -13.51 6.58
CA ARG A 118 2.87 -14.25 6.84
C ARG A 118 3.77 -13.54 7.85
N THR A 119 4.06 -12.26 7.62
CA THR A 119 5.00 -11.49 8.47
C THR A 119 4.36 -11.09 9.80
N ARG A 120 3.06 -10.84 9.80
CA ARG A 120 2.29 -10.57 11.02
C ARG A 120 2.26 -11.78 11.96
N SER A 121 2.06 -12.98 11.42
CA SER A 121 2.16 -14.24 12.17
C SER A 121 3.56 -14.46 12.77
N TYR A 122 4.61 -14.02 12.07
CA TYR A 122 5.97 -14.05 12.59
C TYR A 122 6.17 -13.07 13.76
N LEU A 123 5.62 -11.85 13.66
CA LEU A 123 5.66 -10.87 14.75
C LEU A 123 4.96 -11.36 16.01
N TYR A 124 3.80 -12.01 15.88
CA TYR A 124 3.11 -12.60 17.03
C TYR A 124 4.00 -13.62 17.76
N LYS A 125 4.68 -14.51 17.03
CA LYS A 125 5.61 -15.49 17.61
C LYS A 125 6.82 -14.84 18.29
N LEU A 126 7.32 -13.73 17.75
CA LEU A 126 8.42 -12.98 18.38
C LEU A 126 7.99 -12.34 19.69
N LEU A 127 6.78 -11.78 19.73
CA LEU A 127 6.22 -11.15 20.92
C LEU A 127 5.91 -12.17 22.02
N GLU A 128 5.43 -13.37 21.65
CA GLU A 128 5.22 -14.48 22.59
C GLU A 128 6.52 -14.97 23.24
N LYS A 129 7.66 -14.91 22.53
CA LYS A 129 8.97 -15.30 23.09
C LYS A 129 9.60 -14.26 24.01
N GLN A 130 9.09 -13.02 24.01
CA GLN A 130 9.60 -11.93 24.85
C GLN A 130 8.82 -11.75 26.16
N GLN A 131 7.76 -12.54 26.37
CA GLN A 131 6.97 -12.62 27.61
C GLN A 131 7.43 -13.81 28.46
#